data_AF-A0A5D2MLV8-F1
#
_entry.id   AF-A0A5D2MLV8-F1
#
_cell.length_a   1.000
_cell.length_b   1.000
_cell.length_c   1.000
_cell.angle_alpha   90.00
_cell.angle_beta   90.00
_cell.angle_gamma   90.00
#
_symmetry.space_group_name_H-M   'P 1'
#
loop_
_entity.id
_entity.type
_entity.pdbx_description
1 polymer ?
#
loop_
_entity_poly.entity_id
_entity_poly.type
_entity_poly.pdbx_seq_one_letter_code
_entity_poly.pdbx_strand_id
1 'polypeptide(L)'
;MCLFEMGFEEKAIKLQVKEEKACETKRICLHAFTDLTYVAPIVFLYLLKECYVHGNLKATKRFRALQLLVHQVLCNSPQPGPATFVAYCLYILPIFGSYCEGFSHLIVSAFHRFLKTAATTGDSLEAKIIAVRLFLDIVEGSIDHDERIAVKILEVFDIKLTDIEKVASQSKAKNDRRFHSVKAFFEQYIFGFIESESYMTAVNLLEHFSIRQSGESFLVKMIEKKQFRAAEKWATFMGKPMLSMLIREYVGRNKLKGAYLIVKKNNLQQEFPDVHHKYKESALKKLAEKACWDVAEAKANGDRQLVEYLVYLAMEAGYLEKVDELCNRYCLEGFPKAQEHEANFLQHCFLNLNELGVEDIIWVDELNGLGKATCHIEGSKVVGLDCEWKPNYVKGSKPNKNMFKDPRGGLSGLAEKILGASLNKTRRNSNWEQRPLCQNQLEYAALDAAVLIQIFYRVCDHSHTADALDEHNKIEWKSYIVSHMDNLRKSRKESRLRKEPELEVKDNEA
;
A
#
# COMPACT_ATOMS: atom_id res chain seq x y z
N MET A 1 -11.10 -31.99 11.28
CA MET A 1 -11.62 -31.61 9.95
C MET A 1 -10.46 -31.26 9.03
N CYS A 2 -9.93 -32.24 8.31
CA CYS A 2 -8.82 -32.03 7.38
C CYS A 2 -9.26 -31.25 6.14
N LEU A 3 -8.28 -30.60 5.52
CA LEU A 3 -8.19 -29.83 4.27
C LEU A 3 -9.11 -30.14 3.06
N PHE A 4 -9.89 -31.22 3.11
CA PHE A 4 -10.67 -31.74 1.98
C PHE A 4 -12.19 -31.69 2.17
N GLU A 5 -12.73 -31.42 3.37
CA GLU A 5 -14.19 -31.30 3.55
C GLU A 5 -14.78 -29.97 3.07
N MET A 6 -13.96 -29.04 2.54
CA MET A 6 -14.43 -27.76 1.99
C MET A 6 -14.29 -27.65 0.46
N GLY A 7 -14.63 -28.71 -0.27
CA GLY A 7 -14.63 -28.69 -1.74
C GLY A 7 -15.69 -29.61 -2.31
N PHE A 8 -16.80 -29.03 -2.76
CA PHE A 8 -17.85 -29.68 -3.54
C PHE A 8 -17.33 -30.34 -4.82
N GLU A 9 -18.09 -31.36 -5.23
CA GLU A 9 -17.97 -32.31 -6.34
C GLU A 9 -17.44 -31.75 -7.68
N GLU A 10 -16.58 -32.52 -8.37
CA GLU A 10 -16.97 -33.22 -9.61
C GLU A 10 -15.79 -33.92 -10.31
N LYS A 11 -16.15 -35.07 -10.91
CA LYS A 11 -15.51 -35.78 -12.04
C LYS A 11 -14.32 -36.68 -11.74
N ALA A 12 -14.68 -37.89 -11.31
CA ALA A 12 -13.93 -39.11 -11.58
C ALA A 12 -14.05 -39.50 -13.06
N ILE A 13 -12.94 -39.97 -13.64
CA ILE A 13 -12.82 -41.21 -14.44
C ILE A 13 -11.36 -41.31 -14.91
N LYS A 14 -10.73 -42.45 -14.60
CA LYS A 14 -9.35 -42.92 -14.89
C LYS A 14 -8.30 -42.66 -13.80
N LEU A 15 -8.28 -43.46 -12.72
CA LEU A 15 -7.04 -43.92 -12.03
C LEU A 15 -7.32 -44.89 -10.85
N GLN A 16 -8.14 -45.93 -11.06
CA GLN A 16 -8.60 -46.83 -9.98
C GLN A 16 -7.49 -47.58 -9.20
N VAL A 17 -6.29 -47.80 -9.75
CA VAL A 17 -5.21 -48.51 -9.02
C VAL A 17 -4.32 -47.59 -8.16
N LYS A 18 -4.27 -46.28 -8.46
CA LYS A 18 -3.57 -45.29 -7.62
C LYS A 18 -4.49 -44.66 -6.56
N GLU A 19 -5.80 -44.59 -6.84
CA GLU A 19 -6.79 -44.06 -5.91
C GLU A 19 -6.98 -44.93 -4.67
N GLU A 20 -6.88 -46.26 -4.76
CA GLU A 20 -7.04 -47.13 -3.59
C GLU A 20 -5.94 -46.92 -2.54
N LYS A 21 -4.65 -46.91 -2.95
CA LYS A 21 -3.54 -46.58 -2.04
C LYS A 21 -3.63 -45.15 -1.49
N ALA A 22 -4.02 -44.19 -2.32
CA ALA A 22 -4.19 -42.80 -1.88
C ALA A 22 -5.39 -42.64 -0.91
N CYS A 23 -6.47 -43.39 -1.11
CA CYS A 23 -7.67 -43.41 -0.27
C CYS A 23 -7.40 -44.09 1.09
N GLU A 24 -6.59 -45.15 1.09
CA GLU A 24 -6.16 -45.86 2.31
C GLU A 24 -5.22 -44.99 3.15
N THR A 25 -4.20 -44.37 2.54
CA THR A 25 -3.33 -43.37 3.20
C THR A 25 -4.15 -42.16 3.69
N LYS A 26 -5.16 -41.72 2.95
CA LYS A 26 -6.08 -40.63 3.32
C LYS A 26 -6.92 -40.95 4.56
N ARG A 27 -7.42 -42.19 4.69
CA ARG A 27 -8.13 -42.66 5.89
C ARG A 27 -7.21 -42.78 7.10
N ILE A 28 -5.97 -43.25 6.89
CA ILE A 28 -4.94 -43.35 7.94
C ILE A 28 -4.59 -41.95 8.47
N CYS A 29 -4.38 -40.96 7.59
CA CYS A 29 -4.11 -39.58 8.02
C CYS A 29 -5.31 -38.97 8.78
N LEU A 30 -6.55 -39.18 8.33
CA LEU A 30 -7.73 -38.60 9.00
C LEU A 30 -7.92 -39.15 10.43
N HIS A 31 -7.68 -40.45 10.64
CA HIS A 31 -7.74 -41.08 11.98
C HIS A 31 -6.48 -40.88 12.83
N ALA A 32 -5.31 -40.70 12.21
CA ALA A 32 -4.08 -40.45 12.96
C ALA A 32 -4.11 -39.07 13.65
N PHE A 33 -4.74 -38.05 13.06
CA PHE A 33 -4.81 -36.70 13.65
C PHE A 33 -5.95 -36.50 14.66
N THR A 34 -6.79 -37.51 14.93
CA THR A 34 -7.89 -37.40 15.92
C THR A 34 -7.44 -37.66 17.35
N ASP A 35 -6.41 -38.47 17.56
CA ASP A 35 -5.74 -38.64 18.86
C ASP A 35 -4.22 -38.75 18.66
N LEU A 36 -3.52 -37.65 18.94
CA LEU A 36 -2.07 -37.52 18.79
C LEU A 36 -1.35 -37.38 20.13
N THR A 37 -2.03 -37.67 21.24
CA THR A 37 -1.46 -37.48 22.57
C THR A 37 -0.17 -38.29 22.76
N TYR A 38 -0.04 -39.44 22.09
CA TYR A 38 1.11 -40.36 22.21
C TYR A 38 1.96 -40.51 20.94
N VAL A 39 1.79 -39.65 19.94
CA VAL A 39 2.57 -39.77 18.70
C VAL A 39 3.94 -39.15 18.87
N ALA A 40 4.99 -39.89 18.48
CA ALA A 40 6.36 -39.38 18.52
C ALA A 40 6.57 -38.22 17.53
N PRO A 41 7.40 -37.21 17.85
CA PRO A 41 7.67 -36.05 16.99
C PRO A 41 8.01 -36.40 15.53
N ILE A 42 8.86 -37.42 15.31
CA ILE A 42 9.24 -37.85 13.96
C ILE A 42 8.06 -38.40 13.15
N VAL A 43 7.15 -39.14 13.80
CA VAL A 43 5.96 -39.70 13.15
C VAL A 43 4.99 -38.59 12.81
N PHE A 44 4.80 -37.63 13.71
CA PHE A 44 4.00 -36.43 13.43
C PHE A 44 4.53 -35.64 12.23
N LEU A 45 5.84 -35.40 12.16
CA LEU A 45 6.46 -34.71 11.03
C LEU A 45 6.30 -35.46 9.72
N TYR A 46 6.40 -36.79 9.76
CA TYR A 46 6.11 -37.63 8.60
C TYR A 46 4.66 -37.49 8.15
N LEU A 47 3.69 -37.58 9.07
CA LEU A 47 2.28 -37.38 8.75
C LEU A 47 1.98 -35.98 8.21
N LEU A 48 2.65 -34.95 8.75
CA LEU A 48 2.55 -33.57 8.29
C LEU A 48 3.06 -33.42 6.85
N LYS A 49 4.18 -34.09 6.52
CA LYS A 49 4.72 -34.18 5.16
C LYS A 49 3.74 -34.86 4.22
N GLU A 50 3.20 -36.01 4.59
CA GLU A 50 2.25 -36.75 3.75
C GLU A 50 0.99 -35.91 3.47
N CYS A 51 0.49 -35.19 4.48
CA CYS A 51 -0.62 -34.25 4.32
C CYS A 51 -0.31 -33.09 3.36
N TYR A 52 0.93 -32.60 3.37
CA TYR A 52 1.36 -31.53 2.47
C TYR A 52 1.46 -32.00 1.01
N VAL A 53 2.05 -33.18 0.79
CA VAL A 53 2.27 -33.79 -0.53
C VAL A 53 0.96 -34.14 -1.20
N HIS A 54 0.02 -34.74 -0.46
CA HIS A 54 -1.26 -35.22 -1.00
C HIS A 54 -2.37 -34.16 -1.01
N GLY A 55 -2.11 -32.94 -0.55
CA GLY A 55 -3.07 -31.84 -0.61
C GLY A 55 -3.31 -31.38 -2.05
N ASN A 56 -4.55 -30.99 -2.39
CA ASN A 56 -4.89 -30.44 -3.71
C ASN A 56 -5.07 -28.91 -3.71
N LEU A 57 -4.92 -28.24 -2.57
CA LEU A 57 -5.14 -26.80 -2.46
C LEU A 57 -3.98 -25.97 -3.04
N LYS A 58 -4.17 -24.66 -3.22
CA LYS A 58 -3.05 -23.73 -3.48
C LYS A 58 -2.15 -23.62 -2.23
N ALA A 59 -0.85 -23.35 -2.42
CA ALA A 59 0.17 -23.35 -1.37
C ALA A 59 -0.22 -22.57 -0.09
N THR A 60 -0.73 -21.34 -0.23
CA THR A 60 -1.17 -20.51 0.91
C THR A 60 -2.33 -21.12 1.69
N LYS A 61 -3.29 -21.76 1.00
CA LYS A 61 -4.41 -22.44 1.65
C LYS A 61 -3.95 -23.72 2.35
N ARG A 62 -3.00 -24.47 1.75
CA ARG A 62 -2.36 -25.63 2.40
C ARG A 62 -1.66 -25.21 3.69
N PHE A 63 -0.82 -24.17 3.63
CA PHE A 63 -0.09 -23.66 4.80
C PHE A 63 -1.04 -23.31 5.95
N ARG A 64 -2.12 -22.55 5.68
CA ARG A 64 -3.08 -22.15 6.72
C ARG A 64 -3.76 -23.35 7.39
N ALA A 65 -4.15 -24.35 6.61
CA ALA A 65 -4.85 -25.49 7.20
C ALA A 65 -3.90 -26.45 7.93
N LEU A 66 -2.68 -26.64 7.44
CA LEU A 66 -1.66 -27.38 8.19
C LEU A 66 -1.29 -26.63 9.49
N GLN A 67 -1.28 -25.31 9.48
CA GLN A 67 -1.05 -24.51 10.69
C GLN A 67 -2.16 -24.72 11.73
N LEU A 68 -3.42 -24.75 11.28
CA LEU A 68 -4.57 -25.08 12.12
C LEU A 68 -4.50 -26.50 12.65
N LEU A 69 -4.08 -27.45 11.83
CA LEU A 69 -3.86 -28.84 12.23
C LEU A 69 -2.83 -28.91 13.35
N VAL A 70 -1.63 -28.35 13.14
CA VAL A 70 -0.55 -28.30 14.15
C VAL A 70 -1.06 -27.64 15.43
N HIS A 71 -1.78 -26.51 15.32
CA HIS A 71 -2.36 -25.85 16.49
C HIS A 71 -3.32 -26.75 17.27
N GLN A 72 -4.21 -27.49 16.57
CA GLN A 72 -5.13 -28.43 17.20
C GLN A 72 -4.38 -29.57 17.90
N VAL A 73 -3.30 -30.08 17.31
CA VAL A 73 -2.44 -31.09 17.94
C VAL A 73 -1.89 -30.57 19.27
N LEU A 74 -1.38 -29.33 19.29
CA LEU A 74 -0.85 -28.72 20.52
C LEU A 74 -1.93 -28.53 21.59
N CYS A 75 -3.16 -28.22 21.21
CA CYS A 75 -4.31 -28.16 22.13
C CYS A 75 -4.65 -29.53 22.76
N ASN A 76 -4.33 -30.63 22.07
CA ASN A 76 -4.57 -31.99 22.56
C ASN A 76 -3.46 -32.50 23.51
N SER A 77 -2.56 -31.61 23.96
CA SER A 77 -1.50 -31.90 24.93
C SER A 77 -0.62 -33.11 24.55
N PRO A 78 0.16 -33.03 23.45
CA PRO A 78 1.04 -34.13 23.05
C PRO A 78 2.11 -34.38 24.11
N GLN A 79 2.50 -35.64 24.31
CA GLN A 79 3.56 -36.01 25.25
C GLN A 79 4.95 -35.71 24.67
N PRO A 80 5.94 -35.28 25.48
CA PRO A 80 5.90 -35.09 26.94
C PRO A 80 5.26 -33.75 27.38
N GLY A 81 4.92 -32.90 26.42
CA GLY A 81 4.21 -31.64 26.60
C GLY A 81 4.24 -30.83 25.30
N PRO A 82 3.32 -29.87 25.09
CA PRO A 82 3.23 -29.14 23.83
C PRO A 82 4.50 -28.39 23.43
N ALA A 83 5.17 -27.73 24.38
CA ALA A 83 6.35 -26.92 24.08
C ALA A 83 7.58 -27.82 23.79
N THR A 84 7.76 -28.85 24.61
CA THR A 84 8.83 -29.84 24.46
C THR A 84 8.66 -30.63 23.17
N PHE A 85 7.42 -31.01 22.84
CA PHE A 85 7.09 -31.66 21.58
C PHE A 85 7.49 -30.81 20.37
N VAL A 86 7.19 -29.51 20.39
CA VAL A 86 7.61 -28.57 19.34
C VAL A 86 9.12 -28.45 19.26
N ALA A 87 9.82 -28.35 20.40
CA ALA A 87 11.28 -28.28 20.42
C ALA A 87 11.92 -29.52 19.76
N TYR A 88 11.41 -30.73 20.07
CA TYR A 88 11.86 -31.96 19.39
C TYR A 88 11.52 -31.98 17.91
N CYS A 89 10.33 -31.51 17.51
CA CYS A 89 9.98 -31.41 16.10
C CYS A 89 10.98 -30.54 15.33
N LEU A 90 11.35 -29.39 15.88
CA LEU A 90 12.33 -28.49 15.25
C LEU A 90 13.73 -29.11 15.20
N TYR A 91 14.11 -29.89 16.23
CA TYR A 91 15.40 -30.59 16.24
C TYR A 91 15.50 -31.68 15.16
N ILE A 92 14.40 -32.39 14.90
CA ILE A 92 14.34 -33.54 13.97
C ILE A 92 14.11 -33.09 12.51
N LEU A 93 13.47 -31.94 12.32
CA LEU A 93 13.03 -31.45 11.01
C LEU A 93 14.08 -31.45 9.89
N PRO A 94 15.37 -31.15 10.14
CA PRO A 94 16.40 -31.17 9.10
C PRO A 94 16.54 -32.50 8.35
N ILE A 95 16.14 -33.62 8.97
CA ILE A 95 16.09 -34.95 8.32
C ILE A 95 15.15 -34.94 7.08
N PHE A 96 14.17 -34.03 7.05
CA PHE A 96 13.22 -33.90 5.96
C PHE A 96 13.73 -33.04 4.79
N GLY A 97 15.01 -32.65 4.78
CA GLY A 97 15.68 -31.98 3.66
C GLY A 97 14.96 -30.71 3.21
N SER A 98 14.55 -30.64 1.94
CA SER A 98 13.91 -29.45 1.34
C SER A 98 12.60 -29.01 2.00
N TYR A 99 11.97 -29.86 2.83
CA TYR A 99 10.76 -29.51 3.57
C TYR A 99 11.06 -28.77 4.89
N CYS A 100 12.32 -28.79 5.35
CA CYS A 100 12.74 -28.24 6.64
C CYS A 100 12.36 -26.76 6.78
N GLU A 101 12.79 -25.89 5.88
CA GLU A 101 12.54 -24.44 5.97
C GLU A 101 11.04 -24.11 6.10
N GLY A 102 10.22 -24.65 5.19
CA GLY A 102 8.78 -24.40 5.17
C GLY A 102 8.07 -24.94 6.41
N PHE A 103 8.45 -26.13 6.88
CA PHE A 103 7.84 -26.74 8.07
C PHE A 103 8.34 -26.11 9.37
N SER A 104 9.58 -25.63 9.44
CA SER A 104 10.09 -24.87 10.58
C SER A 104 9.25 -23.61 10.78
N HIS A 105 9.01 -22.86 9.70
CA HIS A 105 8.13 -21.70 9.75
C HIS A 105 6.69 -22.04 10.13
N LEU A 106 6.15 -23.14 9.60
CA LEU A 106 4.79 -23.60 9.92
C LEU A 106 4.64 -23.94 11.40
N ILE A 107 5.54 -24.76 11.94
CA ILE A 107 5.51 -25.26 13.32
C ILE A 107 5.74 -24.12 14.31
N VAL A 108 6.77 -23.31 14.10
CA VAL A 108 7.04 -22.12 14.93
C VAL A 108 5.84 -21.17 14.94
N SER A 109 5.21 -20.95 13.78
CA SER A 109 4.06 -20.06 13.68
C SER A 109 2.81 -20.62 14.36
N ALA A 110 2.55 -21.93 14.24
CA ALA A 110 1.46 -22.60 14.94
C ALA A 110 1.66 -22.59 16.46
N PHE A 111 2.88 -22.85 16.92
CA PHE A 111 3.23 -22.83 18.34
C PHE A 111 3.10 -21.42 18.94
N HIS A 112 3.59 -20.39 18.23
CA HIS A 112 3.41 -19.00 18.66
C HIS A 112 1.91 -18.61 18.77
N ARG A 113 1.05 -19.13 17.90
CA ARG A 113 -0.40 -18.93 17.99
C ARG A 113 -0.99 -19.65 19.21
N PHE A 114 -0.56 -20.89 19.46
CA PHE A 114 -0.98 -21.67 20.62
C PHE A 114 -0.63 -20.99 21.94
N LEU A 115 0.59 -20.44 22.07
CA LEU A 115 1.04 -19.69 23.26
C LEU A 115 0.23 -18.41 23.53
N LYS A 116 -0.41 -17.81 22.52
CA LYS A 116 -1.31 -16.66 22.73
C LYS A 116 -2.64 -17.05 23.34
N THR A 117 -3.05 -18.32 23.18
CA THR A 117 -4.34 -18.83 23.66
C THR A 117 -4.22 -19.65 24.94
N ALA A 118 -3.06 -20.27 25.20
CA ALA A 118 -2.82 -21.09 26.38
C ALA A 118 -2.00 -20.31 27.42
N ALA A 119 -2.46 -20.26 28.68
CA ALA A 119 -1.91 -19.38 29.71
C ALA A 119 -0.47 -19.72 30.13
N THR A 120 -0.06 -20.99 30.08
CA THR A 120 1.31 -21.48 30.25
C THR A 120 1.32 -22.99 29.94
N THR A 121 2.44 -23.52 29.44
CA THR A 121 2.63 -24.97 29.33
C THR A 121 3.43 -25.47 30.55
N GLY A 122 2.99 -26.56 31.17
CA GLY A 122 3.66 -27.13 32.35
C GLY A 122 5.08 -27.67 32.09
N ASP A 123 5.48 -27.78 30.83
CA ASP A 123 6.75 -28.33 30.35
C ASP A 123 7.76 -27.26 29.88
N SER A 124 7.52 -25.98 30.22
CA SER A 124 8.30 -24.84 29.71
C SER A 124 9.81 -24.95 30.00
N LEU A 125 10.21 -25.46 31.16
CA LEU A 125 11.63 -25.54 31.55
C LEU A 125 12.43 -26.51 30.66
N GLU A 126 11.89 -27.70 30.42
CA GLU A 126 12.54 -28.72 29.58
C GLU A 126 12.58 -28.26 28.11
N ALA A 127 11.47 -27.70 27.64
CA ALA A 127 11.37 -27.11 26.31
C ALA A 127 12.44 -26.02 26.07
N LYS A 128 12.68 -25.13 27.05
CA LYS A 128 13.74 -24.12 26.99
C LYS A 128 15.13 -24.74 26.89
N ILE A 129 15.43 -25.78 27.66
CA ILE A 129 16.75 -26.46 27.61
C ILE A 129 17.00 -27.05 26.21
N ILE A 130 16.02 -27.75 25.64
CA ILE A 130 16.13 -28.34 24.30
C ILE A 130 16.24 -27.24 23.24
N ALA A 131 15.45 -26.19 23.34
CA ALA A 131 15.46 -25.08 22.40
C ALA A 131 16.79 -24.29 22.44
N VAL A 132 17.40 -24.12 23.61
CA VAL A 132 18.75 -23.53 23.74
C VAL A 132 19.80 -24.41 23.07
N ARG A 133 19.76 -25.74 23.27
CA ARG A 133 20.70 -26.66 22.60
C ARG A 133 20.55 -26.58 21.08
N LEU A 134 19.32 -26.65 20.59
CA LEU A 134 19.02 -26.48 19.17
C LEU A 134 19.57 -25.16 18.62
N PHE A 135 19.35 -24.05 19.33
CA PHE A 135 19.88 -22.76 18.92
C PHE A 135 21.40 -22.78 18.78
N LEU A 136 22.12 -23.30 19.78
CA LEU A 136 23.58 -23.41 19.73
C LEU A 136 24.06 -24.31 18.60
N ASP A 137 23.40 -25.46 18.39
CA ASP A 137 23.75 -26.40 17.32
C ASP A 137 23.53 -25.79 15.93
N ILE A 138 22.52 -24.93 15.75
CA ILE A 138 22.30 -24.18 14.50
C ILE A 138 23.40 -23.13 14.30
N VAL A 139 23.73 -22.35 15.33
CA VAL A 139 24.74 -21.29 15.23
C VAL A 139 26.15 -21.86 14.99
N GLU A 140 26.46 -23.02 15.56
CA GLU A 140 27.71 -23.74 15.29
C GLU A 140 27.74 -24.40 13.89
N GLY A 141 26.61 -24.46 13.18
CA GLY A 141 26.49 -25.13 11.89
C GLY A 141 26.38 -26.65 11.98
N SER A 142 26.15 -27.20 13.17
CA SER A 142 25.94 -28.63 13.40
C SER A 142 24.57 -29.11 12.91
N ILE A 143 23.57 -28.22 12.89
CA ILE A 143 22.22 -28.49 12.40
C ILE A 143 21.86 -27.50 11.29
N ASP A 144 21.45 -28.04 10.13
CA ASP A 144 21.04 -27.25 8.97
C ASP A 144 19.61 -26.70 9.13
N HIS A 145 19.53 -25.47 9.67
CA HIS A 145 18.33 -24.63 9.68
C HIS A 145 18.65 -23.26 9.13
N ASP A 146 17.63 -22.60 8.55
CA ASP A 146 17.72 -21.18 8.20
C ASP A 146 18.00 -20.34 9.45
N GLU A 147 18.95 -19.41 9.35
CA GLU A 147 19.42 -18.60 10.47
C GLU A 147 18.30 -17.78 11.15
N ARG A 148 17.24 -17.42 10.41
CA ARG A 148 16.07 -16.72 10.96
C ARG A 148 15.19 -17.64 11.80
N ILE A 149 15.25 -18.96 11.62
CA ILE A 149 14.59 -19.93 12.50
C ILE A 149 15.28 -19.93 13.87
N ALA A 150 16.61 -19.87 13.92
CA ALA A 150 17.34 -19.78 15.18
C ALA A 150 16.87 -18.59 16.03
N VAL A 151 16.71 -17.42 15.41
CA VAL A 151 16.18 -16.21 16.08
C VAL A 151 14.74 -16.42 16.54
N LYS A 152 13.88 -17.01 15.71
CA LYS A 152 12.49 -17.29 16.09
C LYS A 152 12.37 -18.31 17.23
N ILE A 153 13.30 -19.25 17.34
CA ILE A 153 13.35 -20.19 18.46
C ILE A 153 13.57 -19.41 19.77
N LEU A 154 14.51 -18.47 19.79
CA LEU A 154 14.75 -17.62 20.95
C LEU A 154 13.50 -16.81 21.34
N GLU A 155 12.85 -16.20 20.36
CA GLU A 155 11.64 -15.38 20.56
C GLU A 155 10.45 -16.21 21.06
N VAL A 156 10.15 -17.35 20.41
CA VAL A 156 8.93 -18.12 20.69
C VAL A 156 9.03 -18.94 21.98
N PHE A 157 10.22 -19.42 22.35
CA PHE A 157 10.43 -20.13 23.61
C PHE A 157 10.76 -19.19 24.79
N ASP A 158 10.75 -17.87 24.58
CA ASP A 158 11.11 -16.86 25.60
C ASP A 158 12.45 -17.18 26.27
N ILE A 159 13.47 -17.47 25.45
CA ILE A 159 14.80 -17.86 25.94
C ILE A 159 15.55 -16.61 26.40
N LYS A 160 15.92 -16.57 27.67
CA LYS A 160 16.71 -15.47 28.25
C LYS A 160 18.20 -15.82 28.28
N LEU A 161 19.04 -14.82 28.44
CA LEU A 161 20.49 -15.01 28.58
C LEU A 161 20.84 -15.99 29.72
N THR A 162 20.09 -15.92 30.83
CA THR A 162 20.24 -16.82 31.99
C THR A 162 19.95 -18.29 31.66
N ASP A 163 19.02 -18.56 30.74
CA ASP A 163 18.70 -19.92 30.31
C ASP A 163 19.86 -20.53 29.53
N ILE A 164 20.52 -19.70 28.70
CA ILE A 164 21.68 -20.10 27.92
C ILE A 164 22.90 -20.33 28.81
N GLU A 165 23.15 -19.43 29.77
CA GLU A 165 24.20 -19.59 30.77
C GLU A 165 24.04 -20.88 31.59
N LYS A 166 22.79 -21.24 31.94
CA LYS A 166 22.49 -22.49 32.65
C LYS A 166 22.81 -23.72 31.81
N VAL A 167 22.46 -23.74 30.52
CA VAL A 167 22.80 -24.88 29.65
C VAL A 167 24.30 -24.94 29.35
N ALA A 168 24.94 -23.80 29.12
CA ALA A 168 26.38 -23.69 28.87
C ALA A 168 27.22 -24.08 30.11
N SER A 169 26.72 -23.89 31.33
CA SER A 169 27.39 -24.34 32.55
C SER A 169 27.22 -25.83 32.82
N GLN A 170 26.11 -26.42 32.40
CA GLN A 170 25.90 -27.88 32.48
C GLN A 170 26.77 -28.66 31.49
N SER A 171 27.11 -28.07 30.33
CA SER A 171 28.02 -28.69 29.36
C SER A 171 29.51 -28.60 29.74
N LYS A 172 29.90 -27.67 30.64
CA LYS A 172 31.28 -27.48 31.13
C LYS A 172 31.89 -28.69 31.84
N ALA A 173 31.11 -29.73 32.18
CA ALA A 173 31.65 -31.02 32.62
C ALA A 173 32.46 -31.75 31.52
N LYS A 174 32.34 -31.33 30.25
CA LYS A 174 33.20 -31.73 29.13
C LYS A 174 34.00 -30.52 28.64
N ASN A 175 35.17 -30.28 29.23
CA ASN A 175 36.33 -29.47 28.78
C ASN A 175 36.19 -28.44 27.62
N ASP A 176 35.10 -27.69 27.51
CA ASP A 176 34.94 -26.67 26.47
C ASP A 176 35.06 -25.27 27.06
N ARG A 177 36.21 -24.63 26.83
CA ARG A 177 36.46 -23.20 27.09
C ARG A 177 35.71 -22.28 26.09
N ARG A 178 34.57 -22.71 25.53
CA ARG A 178 33.90 -22.03 24.39
C ARG A 178 33.20 -20.71 24.74
N PHE A 179 32.78 -20.54 26.00
CA PHE A 179 32.08 -19.34 26.45
C PHE A 179 32.85 -18.68 27.60
N HIS A 180 33.83 -17.82 27.28
CA HIS A 180 34.41 -16.93 28.30
C HIS A 180 33.37 -15.94 28.85
N SER A 181 32.38 -15.55 28.03
CA SER A 181 31.13 -14.87 28.42
C SER A 181 30.05 -15.12 27.36
N VAL A 182 28.86 -15.61 27.75
CA VAL A 182 27.72 -15.81 26.82
C VAL A 182 27.33 -14.50 26.14
N LYS A 183 27.47 -13.39 26.87
CA LYS A 183 27.23 -12.04 26.35
C LYS A 183 28.14 -11.69 25.17
N ALA A 184 29.44 -12.01 25.25
CA ALA A 184 30.40 -11.74 24.17
C ALA A 184 30.10 -12.58 22.91
N PHE A 185 29.67 -13.83 23.09
CA PHE A 185 29.21 -14.68 21.99
C PHE A 185 28.01 -14.06 21.26
N PHE A 186 27.00 -13.58 22.01
CA PHE A 186 25.85 -12.91 21.40
C PHE A 186 26.20 -11.59 20.72
N GLU A 187 27.13 -10.82 21.28
CA GLU A 187 27.63 -9.60 20.63
C GLU A 187 28.27 -9.92 19.28
N GLN A 188 29.11 -10.96 19.20
CA GLN A 188 29.71 -11.41 17.95
C GLN A 188 28.66 -11.96 16.96
N TYR A 189 27.70 -12.74 17.45
CA TYR A 189 26.62 -13.29 16.63
C TYR A 189 25.73 -12.18 16.03
N ILE A 190 25.35 -11.17 16.83
CA ILE A 190 24.60 -10.00 16.38
C ILE A 190 25.42 -9.17 15.37
N PHE A 191 26.74 -9.06 15.59
CA PHE A 191 27.62 -8.34 14.67
C PHE A 191 27.62 -8.95 13.27
N GLY A 192 27.58 -10.28 13.14
CA GLY A 192 27.42 -10.97 11.85
C GLY A 192 26.15 -10.57 11.08
N PHE A 193 25.02 -10.36 11.79
CA PHE A 193 23.81 -9.82 11.16
C PHE A 193 23.94 -8.37 10.70
N ILE A 194 24.74 -7.57 11.40
CA ILE A 194 25.00 -6.18 11.03
C ILE A 194 25.89 -6.12 9.79
N GLU A 195 26.87 -7.01 9.67
CA GLU A 195 27.75 -7.12 8.49
C GLU A 195 27.00 -7.62 7.25
N SER A 196 26.09 -8.58 7.41
CA SER A 196 25.23 -9.10 6.34
C SER A 196 24.02 -8.20 5.99
N GLU A 197 23.96 -6.98 6.53
CA GLU A 197 22.86 -6.02 6.34
C GLU A 197 21.47 -6.53 6.80
N SER A 198 21.42 -7.53 7.67
CA SER A 198 20.20 -8.10 8.29
C SER A 198 19.77 -7.30 9.54
N TYR A 199 19.62 -5.99 9.38
CA TYR A 199 19.43 -5.05 10.51
C TYR A 199 18.19 -5.33 11.37
N MET A 200 17.07 -5.76 10.77
CA MET A 200 15.86 -6.06 11.56
C MET A 200 16.10 -7.23 12.52
N THR A 201 16.79 -8.26 12.05
CA THR A 201 17.14 -9.45 12.84
C THR A 201 18.07 -9.07 13.98
N ALA A 202 19.09 -8.26 13.70
CA ALA A 202 20.00 -7.72 14.71
C ALA A 202 19.24 -6.92 15.79
N VAL A 203 18.33 -6.03 15.38
CA VAL A 203 17.52 -5.21 16.30
C VAL A 203 16.58 -6.08 17.14
N ASN A 204 15.95 -7.10 16.55
CA ASN A 204 15.11 -8.05 17.30
C ASN A 204 15.91 -8.77 18.40
N LEU A 205 17.11 -9.26 18.08
CA LEU A 205 17.97 -9.93 19.06
C LEU A 205 18.44 -8.98 20.17
N LEU A 206 18.85 -7.76 19.81
CA LEU A 206 19.24 -6.74 20.79
C LEU A 206 18.10 -6.40 21.74
N GLU A 207 16.88 -6.22 21.22
CA GLU A 207 15.69 -5.98 22.03
C GLU A 207 15.34 -7.17 22.94
N HIS A 208 15.32 -8.39 22.37
CA HIS A 208 14.98 -9.62 23.09
C HIS A 208 15.90 -9.85 24.30
N PHE A 209 17.20 -9.67 24.12
CA PHE A 209 18.19 -9.80 25.21
C PHE A 209 18.40 -8.53 26.01
N SER A 210 17.66 -7.46 25.73
CA SER A 210 17.79 -6.16 26.38
C SER A 210 19.20 -5.56 26.32
N ILE A 211 19.93 -5.79 25.23
CA ILE A 211 21.31 -5.31 25.02
C ILE A 211 21.25 -3.90 24.42
N ARG A 212 21.82 -2.90 25.12
CA ARG A 212 21.77 -1.47 24.74
C ARG A 212 23.08 -0.89 24.22
N GLN A 213 24.08 -1.71 23.96
CA GLN A 213 25.46 -1.25 23.70
C GLN A 213 25.64 -0.57 22.33
N SER A 214 24.72 -0.79 21.38
CA SER A 214 24.76 -0.18 20.05
C SER A 214 24.16 1.23 20.07
N GLY A 215 25.00 2.25 20.20
CA GLY A 215 24.56 3.65 20.31
C GLY A 215 24.06 4.30 19.00
N GLU A 216 24.27 5.61 18.90
CA GLU A 216 23.81 6.47 17.80
C GLU A 216 24.41 6.09 16.44
N SER A 217 25.67 5.64 16.42
CA SER A 217 26.36 5.22 15.19
C SER A 217 25.64 4.08 14.47
N PHE A 218 25.03 3.16 15.24
CA PHE A 218 24.25 2.06 14.68
C PHE A 218 22.95 2.56 14.04
N LEU A 219 22.29 3.54 14.67
CA LEU A 219 21.09 4.18 14.11
C LEU A 219 21.40 4.89 12.80
N VAL A 220 22.46 5.70 12.76
CA VAL A 220 22.87 6.43 11.55
C VAL A 220 23.19 5.45 10.41
N LYS A 221 23.94 4.37 10.69
CA LYS A 221 24.25 3.32 9.71
C LYS A 221 22.98 2.69 9.11
N MET A 222 21.97 2.40 9.94
CA MET A 222 20.68 1.87 9.46
C MET A 222 19.95 2.87 8.53
N ILE A 223 19.97 4.16 8.86
CA ILE A 223 19.32 5.20 8.06
C ILE A 223 20.03 5.36 6.71
N GLU A 224 21.37 5.35 6.68
CA GLU A 224 22.18 5.41 5.47
C GLU A 224 21.89 4.25 4.52
N LYS A 225 21.77 3.04 5.08
CA LYS A 225 21.39 1.82 4.34
C LYS A 225 19.90 1.75 4.01
N LYS A 226 19.12 2.81 4.27
CA LYS A 226 17.68 2.91 4.01
C LYS A 226 16.82 1.88 4.77
N GLN A 227 17.32 1.35 5.88
CA GLN A 227 16.66 0.36 6.74
C GLN A 227 15.79 1.04 7.81
N PHE A 228 14.82 1.85 7.35
CA PHE A 228 14.03 2.73 8.21
C PHE A 228 13.23 1.99 9.29
N ARG A 229 12.64 0.82 8.96
CA ARG A 229 11.85 0.04 9.92
C ARG A 229 12.69 -0.48 11.08
N ALA A 230 13.91 -0.93 10.80
CA ALA A 230 14.85 -1.40 11.83
C ALA A 230 15.30 -0.22 12.71
N ALA A 231 15.61 0.93 12.10
CA ALA A 231 15.96 2.16 12.81
C ALA A 231 14.84 2.64 13.75
N GLU A 232 13.58 2.66 13.28
CA GLU A 232 12.42 3.03 14.10
C GLU A 232 12.23 2.09 15.30
N LYS A 233 12.37 0.77 15.07
CA LYS A 233 12.27 -0.24 16.13
C LYS A 233 13.38 -0.07 17.16
N TRP A 234 14.63 0.11 16.70
CA TRP A 234 15.78 0.35 17.57
C TRP A 234 15.62 1.60 18.42
N ALA A 235 15.22 2.71 17.81
CA ALA A 235 15.00 3.96 18.52
C ALA A 235 13.90 3.85 19.58
N THR A 236 12.82 3.14 19.26
CA THR A 236 11.72 2.88 20.21
C THR A 236 12.20 2.09 21.43
N PHE A 237 13.02 1.05 21.22
CA PHE A 237 13.58 0.25 22.29
C PHE A 237 14.57 1.03 23.17
N MET A 238 15.43 1.85 22.57
CA MET A 238 16.41 2.68 23.28
C MET A 238 15.73 3.79 24.09
N GLY A 239 14.59 4.30 23.62
CA GLY A 239 13.75 5.27 24.30
C GLY A 239 13.85 6.69 23.72
N LYS A 240 13.35 7.66 24.49
CA LYS A 240 13.18 9.06 24.04
C LYS A 240 14.45 9.69 23.41
N PRO A 241 15.66 9.57 23.98
CA PRO A 241 16.85 10.20 23.40
C PRO A 241 17.14 9.73 21.98
N MET A 242 17.00 8.43 21.73
CA MET A 242 17.25 7.83 20.42
C MET A 242 16.15 8.17 19.42
N LEU A 243 14.89 8.27 19.87
CA LEU A 243 13.78 8.77 19.05
C LEU A 243 14.00 10.22 18.61
N SER A 244 14.46 11.08 19.52
CA SER A 244 14.78 12.48 19.22
C SER A 244 15.91 12.60 18.18
N MET A 245 16.93 11.75 18.27
CA MET A 245 17.98 11.64 17.24
C MET A 245 17.45 11.15 15.89
N LEU A 246 16.61 10.11 15.88
CA LEU A 246 15.96 9.62 14.67
C LEU A 246 15.12 10.70 13.97
N ILE A 247 14.38 11.49 14.75
CA ILE A 247 13.57 12.60 14.24
C ILE A 247 14.47 13.67 13.60
N ARG A 248 15.56 14.07 14.26
CA ARG A 248 16.53 15.04 13.72
C ARG A 248 17.15 14.56 12.40
N GLU A 249 17.57 13.30 12.33
CA GLU A 249 18.07 12.68 11.10
C GLU A 249 17.04 12.66 9.98
N TYR A 250 15.78 12.34 10.30
CA TYR A 250 14.70 12.33 9.31
C TYR A 250 14.40 13.73 8.79
N VAL A 251 14.44 14.75 9.65
CA VAL A 251 14.27 16.16 9.25
C VAL A 251 15.42 16.58 8.35
N GLY A 252 16.68 16.31 8.74
CA GLY A 252 17.86 16.63 7.93
C GLY A 252 17.85 15.99 6.54
N ARG A 253 17.28 14.78 6.41
CA ARG A 253 17.16 14.05 5.13
C ARG A 253 15.84 14.31 4.40
N ASN A 254 15.07 15.33 4.79
CA ASN A 254 13.77 15.71 4.21
C ASN A 254 12.70 14.57 4.23
N LYS A 255 12.78 13.66 5.21
CA LYS A 255 11.83 12.56 5.48
C LYS A 255 10.73 13.01 6.45
N LEU A 256 10.14 14.17 6.21
CA LEU A 256 9.24 14.87 7.14
C LEU A 256 7.99 14.05 7.54
N LYS A 257 7.46 13.22 6.63
CA LYS A 257 6.33 12.33 6.95
C LYS A 257 6.68 11.30 8.02
N GLY A 258 7.86 10.70 7.93
CA GLY A 258 8.33 9.72 8.92
C GLY A 258 8.54 10.39 10.27
N ALA A 259 9.19 11.56 10.28
CA ALA A 259 9.44 12.34 11.48
C ALA A 259 8.12 12.70 12.20
N TYR A 260 7.13 13.21 11.46
CA TYR A 260 5.81 13.53 12.00
C TYR A 260 5.11 12.32 12.62
N LEU A 261 5.14 11.15 11.96
CA LEU A 261 4.49 9.94 12.48
C LEU A 261 5.13 9.47 13.79
N ILE A 262 6.46 9.54 13.89
CA ILE A 262 7.19 9.17 15.12
C ILE A 262 6.84 10.14 16.25
N VAL A 263 6.84 11.45 15.98
CA VAL A 263 6.45 12.49 16.95
C VAL A 263 5.03 12.25 17.47
N LYS A 264 4.08 12.00 16.56
CA LYS A 264 2.68 11.73 16.91
C LYS A 264 2.51 10.46 17.73
N LYS A 265 3.20 9.37 17.36
CA LYS A 265 3.07 8.06 18.02
C LYS A 265 3.63 8.08 19.46
N ASN A 266 4.68 8.86 19.71
CA ASN A 266 5.39 8.88 20.99
C ASN A 266 5.08 10.11 21.86
N ASN A 267 4.08 10.91 21.49
CA ASN A 267 3.68 12.14 22.18
C ASN A 267 4.83 13.15 22.39
N LEU A 268 5.67 13.35 21.36
CA LEU A 268 6.83 14.25 21.42
C LEU A 268 6.55 15.64 20.79
N GLN A 269 5.28 16.07 20.76
CA GLN A 269 4.89 17.32 20.08
C GLN A 269 5.52 18.56 20.73
N GLN A 270 5.69 18.55 22.05
CA GLN A 270 6.32 19.67 22.78
C GLN A 270 7.81 19.81 22.47
N GLU A 271 8.51 18.71 22.21
CA GLU A 271 9.95 18.71 21.89
C GLU A 271 10.22 19.08 20.42
N PHE A 272 9.24 18.87 19.54
CA PHE A 272 9.37 19.08 18.09
C PHE A 272 8.15 19.78 17.48
N PRO A 273 7.77 20.99 17.93
CA PRO A 273 6.62 21.72 17.38
C PRO A 273 6.81 22.02 15.88
N ASP A 274 8.05 22.35 15.48
CA ASP A 274 8.41 22.72 14.10
C ASP A 274 8.23 21.57 13.10
N VAL A 275 8.33 20.31 13.53
CA VAL A 275 8.27 19.16 12.62
C VAL A 275 6.89 19.02 11.99
N HIS A 276 5.84 19.34 12.76
CA HIS A 276 4.47 19.34 12.26
C HIS A 276 4.27 20.44 11.21
N HIS A 277 4.75 21.65 11.49
CA HIS A 277 4.69 22.77 10.55
C HIS A 277 5.43 22.45 9.25
N LYS A 278 6.71 22.06 9.35
CA LYS A 278 7.55 21.67 8.19
C LYS A 278 6.93 20.55 7.37
N TYR A 279 6.33 19.55 8.04
CA TYR A 279 5.64 18.46 7.34
C TYR A 279 4.43 18.98 6.54
N LYS A 280 3.61 19.85 7.14
CA LYS A 280 2.47 20.46 6.45
C LYS A 280 2.93 21.30 5.26
N GLU A 281 3.91 22.18 5.43
CA GLU A 281 4.50 22.98 4.34
C GLU A 281 5.00 22.10 3.18
N SER A 282 5.81 21.07 3.47
CA SER A 282 6.29 20.14 2.44
C SER A 282 5.17 19.40 1.72
N ALA A 283 4.07 19.10 2.43
CA ALA A 283 2.90 18.48 1.83
C ALA A 283 2.12 19.46 0.94
N LEU A 284 2.01 20.74 1.34
CA LEU A 284 1.40 21.80 0.55
C LEU A 284 2.21 22.08 -0.70
N LYS A 285 3.53 22.23 -0.58
CA LYS A 285 4.44 22.41 -1.71
C LYS A 285 4.27 21.32 -2.78
N LYS A 286 4.17 20.05 -2.37
CA LYS A 286 3.93 18.93 -3.29
C LYS A 286 2.57 18.95 -3.99
N LEU A 287 1.56 19.58 -3.38
CA LEU A 287 0.24 19.76 -3.99
C LEU A 287 0.26 20.97 -4.93
N ALA A 288 0.90 22.06 -4.54
CA ALA A 288 1.12 23.25 -5.36
C ALA A 288 1.93 22.95 -6.62
N GLU A 289 3.01 22.17 -6.53
CA GLU A 289 3.79 21.67 -7.68
C GLU A 289 2.95 20.87 -8.69
N LYS A 290 1.80 20.34 -8.25
CA LYS A 290 0.83 19.62 -9.08
C LYS A 290 -0.37 20.48 -9.47
N ALA A 291 -0.34 21.78 -9.18
CA ALA A 291 -1.44 22.73 -9.36
C ALA A 291 -2.74 22.30 -8.65
N CYS A 292 -2.65 21.55 -7.55
CA CYS A 292 -3.79 21.03 -6.79
C CYS A 292 -4.15 21.99 -5.63
N TRP A 293 -4.45 23.23 -5.97
CA TRP A 293 -4.55 24.34 -5.01
C TRP A 293 -5.69 24.17 -4.01
N ASP A 294 -6.86 23.72 -4.45
CA ASP A 294 -8.04 23.53 -3.57
C ASP A 294 -7.80 22.46 -2.51
N VAL A 295 -7.08 21.39 -2.87
CA VAL A 295 -6.70 20.32 -1.94
C VAL A 295 -5.61 20.80 -0.96
N ALA A 296 -4.69 21.64 -1.43
CA ALA A 296 -3.68 22.25 -0.59
C ALA A 296 -4.34 23.18 0.44
N GLU A 297 -5.28 24.01 0.01
CA GLU A 297 -6.07 24.91 0.86
C GLU A 297 -6.86 24.14 1.92
N ALA A 298 -7.60 23.10 1.53
CA ALA A 298 -8.32 22.22 2.47
C ALA A 298 -7.38 21.59 3.51
N LYS A 299 -6.13 21.29 3.11
CA LYS A 299 -5.12 20.72 4.01
C LYS A 299 -4.47 21.74 4.94
N ALA A 300 -4.42 23.01 4.56
CA ALA A 300 -4.01 24.11 5.44
C ALA A 300 -5.02 24.28 6.59
N ASN A 301 -6.30 23.93 6.37
CA ASN A 301 -7.36 23.92 7.39
C ASN A 301 -7.51 25.28 8.10
N GLY A 302 -7.39 26.37 7.34
CA GLY A 302 -7.51 27.74 7.86
C GLY A 302 -6.33 28.24 8.70
N ASP A 303 -5.23 27.50 8.77
CA ASP A 303 -3.99 27.93 9.43
C ASP A 303 -3.35 29.07 8.64
N ARG A 304 -3.35 30.28 9.20
CA ARG A 304 -2.96 31.52 8.52
C ARG A 304 -1.56 31.44 7.90
N GLN A 305 -0.57 30.88 8.62
CA GLN A 305 0.81 30.77 8.13
C GLN A 305 0.91 29.85 6.91
N LEU A 306 0.14 28.76 6.91
CA LEU A 306 0.12 27.81 5.80
C LEU A 306 -0.64 28.34 4.58
N VAL A 307 -1.68 29.14 4.79
CA VAL A 307 -2.39 29.83 3.70
C VAL A 307 -1.49 30.91 3.10
N GLU A 308 -0.79 31.72 3.90
CA GLU A 308 0.20 32.69 3.41
C GLU A 308 1.31 32.00 2.60
N TYR A 309 1.81 30.85 3.06
CA TYR A 309 2.75 30.03 2.31
C TYR A 309 2.16 29.50 0.98
N LEU A 310 0.88 29.12 0.96
CA LEU A 310 0.19 28.69 -0.26
C LEU A 310 0.03 29.85 -1.26
N VAL A 311 -0.26 31.07 -0.78
CA VAL A 311 -0.30 32.28 -1.59
C VAL A 311 1.08 32.54 -2.23
N TYR A 312 2.15 32.49 -1.44
CA TYR A 312 3.51 32.62 -1.95
C TYR A 312 3.83 31.60 -3.05
N LEU A 313 3.48 30.32 -2.84
CA LEU A 313 3.67 29.27 -3.85
C LEU A 313 2.85 29.54 -5.12
N ALA A 314 1.62 30.06 -4.99
CA ALA A 314 0.78 30.42 -6.12
C ALA A 314 1.35 31.60 -6.91
N MET A 315 1.91 32.60 -6.23
CA MET A 315 2.62 33.73 -6.85
C MET A 315 3.86 33.26 -7.62
N GLU A 316 4.72 32.45 -7.01
CA GLU A 316 5.92 31.90 -7.69
C GLU A 316 5.55 31.08 -8.93
N ALA A 317 4.41 30.39 -8.88
CA ALA A 317 3.91 29.58 -9.98
C ALA A 317 3.10 30.37 -11.02
N GLY A 318 2.89 31.68 -10.82
CA GLY A 318 2.17 32.57 -11.75
C GLY A 318 0.64 32.44 -11.73
N TYR A 319 0.05 31.85 -10.68
CA TYR A 319 -1.41 31.68 -10.55
C TYR A 319 -2.06 32.87 -9.83
N LEU A 320 -2.02 34.05 -10.46
CA LEU A 320 -2.50 35.31 -9.86
C LEU A 320 -4.00 35.30 -9.50
N GLU A 321 -4.84 34.65 -10.32
CA GLU A 321 -6.25 34.43 -9.95
C GLU A 321 -6.41 33.68 -8.62
N LYS A 322 -5.57 32.66 -8.39
CA LYS A 322 -5.64 31.84 -7.16
C LYS A 322 -5.08 32.61 -5.96
N VAL A 323 -4.11 33.49 -6.19
CA VAL A 323 -3.59 34.43 -5.17
C VAL A 323 -4.72 35.34 -4.69
N ASP A 324 -5.41 36.02 -5.60
CA ASP A 324 -6.54 36.89 -5.26
C ASP A 324 -7.67 36.10 -4.58
N GLU A 325 -7.98 34.89 -5.05
CA GLU A 325 -9.00 34.03 -4.44
C GLU A 325 -8.66 33.71 -2.97
N LEU A 326 -7.42 33.31 -2.69
CA LEU A 326 -6.94 32.98 -1.35
C LEU A 326 -6.88 34.23 -0.45
N CYS A 327 -6.36 35.35 -0.96
CA CYS A 327 -6.28 36.61 -0.22
C CYS A 327 -7.66 37.14 0.17
N ASN A 328 -8.63 37.09 -0.76
CA ASN A 328 -10.00 37.51 -0.48
C ASN A 328 -10.71 36.57 0.50
N ARG A 329 -10.57 35.24 0.33
CA ARG A 329 -11.24 34.25 1.18
C ARG A 329 -10.74 34.27 2.63
N TYR A 330 -9.46 34.57 2.84
CA TYR A 330 -8.82 34.56 4.16
C TYR A 330 -8.47 35.96 4.70
N CYS A 331 -8.92 37.02 4.02
CA CYS A 331 -8.67 38.42 4.38
C CYS A 331 -7.17 38.71 4.62
N LEU A 332 -6.31 38.27 3.70
CA LEU A 332 -4.86 38.48 3.78
C LEU A 332 -4.47 39.82 3.14
N GLU A 333 -3.73 40.64 3.87
CA GLU A 333 -3.24 41.95 3.44
C GLU A 333 -1.74 41.89 3.10
N GLY A 334 -1.28 42.71 2.14
CA GLY A 334 0.14 42.85 1.78
C GLY A 334 0.62 42.10 0.53
N PHE A 335 -0.27 41.41 -0.19
CA PHE A 335 0.03 40.77 -1.47
C PHE A 335 -0.42 41.66 -2.65
N PRO A 336 0.32 41.71 -3.77
CA PRO A 336 -0.09 42.47 -4.94
C PRO A 336 -1.40 41.91 -5.48
N LYS A 337 -2.44 42.75 -5.53
CA LYS A 337 -3.71 42.42 -6.19
C LYS A 337 -3.46 42.37 -7.69
N ALA A 338 -4.07 41.42 -8.41
CA ALA A 338 -3.96 41.37 -9.88
C ALA A 338 -4.58 42.61 -10.58
N GLN A 339 -5.28 43.47 -9.84
CA GLN A 339 -6.17 44.49 -10.38
C GLN A 339 -5.52 45.67 -11.10
N GLU A 340 -4.20 45.89 -11.10
CA GLU A 340 -3.64 47.12 -11.71
C GLU A 340 -2.67 46.92 -12.89
N HIS A 341 -2.23 45.70 -13.22
CA HIS A 341 -1.29 45.51 -14.33
C HIS A 341 -1.69 44.49 -15.42
N GLU A 342 -2.71 43.65 -15.22
CA GLU A 342 -2.90 42.46 -16.09
C GLU A 342 -4.23 42.32 -16.85
N ALA A 343 -5.25 43.15 -16.60
CA ALA A 343 -6.47 43.08 -17.41
C ALA A 343 -6.16 43.20 -18.92
N ASN A 344 -5.12 43.97 -19.28
CA ASN A 344 -4.65 44.10 -20.66
C ASN A 344 -3.67 43.00 -21.12
N PHE A 345 -2.99 42.27 -20.21
CA PHE A 345 -1.94 41.29 -20.60
C PHE A 345 -2.50 39.87 -20.73
N LEU A 346 -3.42 39.46 -19.82
CA LEU A 346 -4.09 38.16 -19.88
C LEU A 346 -5.07 38.06 -21.05
N GLN A 347 -5.70 39.19 -21.41
CA GLN A 347 -6.66 39.30 -22.52
C GLN A 347 -6.01 39.11 -23.90
N HIS A 348 -4.67 39.14 -23.99
CA HIS A 348 -3.94 38.89 -25.24
C HIS A 348 -3.25 37.51 -25.30
N CYS A 349 -3.20 36.74 -24.21
CA CYS A 349 -2.45 35.47 -24.16
C CYS A 349 -3.33 34.21 -24.15
N PHE A 350 -4.57 34.32 -23.65
CA PHE A 350 -5.49 33.20 -23.52
C PHE A 350 -6.84 33.50 -24.17
N LEU A 351 -7.45 32.47 -24.76
CA LEU A 351 -8.80 32.58 -25.31
C LEU A 351 -9.81 32.86 -24.19
N ASN A 352 -10.81 33.69 -24.50
CA ASN A 352 -11.95 33.93 -23.64
C ASN A 352 -13.26 33.54 -24.35
N LEU A 353 -14.34 33.36 -23.59
CA LEU A 353 -15.64 32.95 -24.13
C LEU A 353 -16.24 34.00 -25.10
N ASN A 354 -15.97 35.27 -24.87
CA ASN A 354 -16.45 36.37 -25.70
C ASN A 354 -15.85 36.32 -27.12
N GLU A 355 -14.56 35.99 -27.25
CA GLU A 355 -13.86 35.79 -28.52
C GLU A 355 -14.40 34.61 -29.32
N LEU A 356 -14.93 33.59 -28.63
CA LEU A 356 -15.53 32.42 -29.28
C LEU A 356 -17.02 32.63 -29.61
N GLY A 357 -17.60 33.79 -29.28
CA GLY A 357 -19.00 34.12 -29.52
C GLY A 357 -19.98 33.37 -28.61
N VAL A 358 -19.54 32.99 -27.41
CA VAL A 358 -20.42 32.35 -26.41
C VAL A 358 -21.14 33.44 -25.62
N GLU A 359 -22.44 33.59 -25.89
CA GLU A 359 -23.27 34.63 -25.25
C GLU A 359 -23.72 34.24 -23.84
N ASP A 360 -24.04 32.96 -23.62
CA ASP A 360 -24.59 32.47 -22.35
C ASP A 360 -23.98 31.12 -21.92
N ILE A 361 -23.75 30.97 -20.61
CA ILE A 361 -23.43 29.68 -19.97
C ILE A 361 -24.66 29.21 -19.20
N ILE A 362 -25.25 28.11 -19.63
CA ILE A 362 -26.44 27.53 -19.00
C ILE A 362 -26.01 26.35 -18.12
N TRP A 363 -26.12 26.50 -16.80
CA TRP A 363 -25.96 25.39 -15.87
C TRP A 363 -27.19 24.49 -15.90
N VAL A 364 -26.96 23.17 -16.03
CA VAL A 364 -28.03 22.17 -16.14
C VAL A 364 -27.82 21.07 -15.10
N ASP A 365 -28.62 21.09 -14.04
CA ASP A 365 -28.64 20.07 -12.99
C ASP A 365 -30.04 19.49 -12.69
N GLU A 366 -31.08 19.95 -13.40
CA GLU A 366 -32.46 19.48 -13.28
C GLU A 366 -32.94 18.72 -14.52
N LEU A 367 -33.90 17.80 -14.34
CA LEU A 367 -34.48 16.98 -15.42
C LEU A 367 -35.07 17.81 -16.57
N ASN A 368 -35.76 18.91 -16.26
CA ASN A 368 -36.33 19.80 -17.28
C ASN A 368 -35.24 20.54 -18.06
N GLY A 369 -34.20 21.00 -17.37
CA GLY A 369 -33.02 21.60 -18.01
C GLY A 369 -32.32 20.61 -18.93
N LEU A 370 -32.18 19.35 -18.50
CA LEU A 370 -31.59 18.29 -19.32
C LEU A 370 -32.40 18.01 -20.59
N GLY A 371 -33.73 18.01 -20.50
CA GLY A 371 -34.62 17.89 -21.66
C GLY A 371 -34.41 19.01 -22.68
N LYS A 372 -34.36 20.26 -22.22
CA LYS A 372 -34.08 21.43 -23.08
C LYS A 372 -32.70 21.36 -23.74
N ALA A 373 -31.68 21.01 -22.96
CA ALA A 373 -30.31 20.84 -23.48
C ALA A 373 -30.25 19.74 -24.54
N THR A 374 -30.93 18.62 -24.32
CA THR A 374 -31.00 17.50 -25.29
C THR A 374 -31.62 17.96 -26.61
N CYS A 375 -32.77 18.64 -26.57
CA CYS A 375 -33.40 19.17 -27.79
C CYS A 375 -32.48 20.14 -28.55
N HIS A 376 -31.72 20.98 -27.84
CA HIS A 376 -30.78 21.91 -28.46
C HIS A 376 -29.59 21.20 -29.11
N ILE A 377 -29.05 20.18 -28.43
CA ILE A 377 -27.98 19.32 -28.95
C ILE A 377 -28.45 18.55 -30.19
N GLU A 378 -29.67 17.99 -30.19
CA GLU A 378 -30.25 17.27 -31.33
C GLU A 378 -30.44 18.18 -32.57
N GLY A 379 -30.76 19.46 -32.35
CA GLY A 379 -30.88 20.44 -33.43
C GLY A 379 -29.54 20.97 -33.96
N SER A 380 -28.43 20.68 -33.28
CA SER A 380 -27.12 21.23 -33.60
C SER A 380 -26.36 20.34 -34.59
N LYS A 381 -25.76 20.96 -35.62
CA LYS A 381 -24.94 20.24 -36.62
C LYS A 381 -23.57 19.81 -36.09
N VAL A 382 -23.02 20.59 -35.15
CA VAL A 382 -21.70 20.39 -34.55
C VAL A 382 -21.82 20.68 -33.07
N VAL A 383 -21.25 19.81 -32.23
CA VAL A 383 -21.27 19.95 -30.77
C VAL A 383 -19.87 19.67 -30.23
N GLY A 384 -19.34 20.60 -29.44
CA GLY A 384 -18.13 20.41 -28.65
C GLY A 384 -18.47 19.77 -27.30
N LEU A 385 -17.78 18.70 -26.94
CA LEU A 385 -17.98 18.00 -25.67
C LEU A 385 -16.63 17.84 -24.97
N ASP A 386 -16.58 18.30 -23.73
CA ASP A 386 -15.50 17.96 -22.82
C ASP A 386 -16.06 17.53 -21.46
N CYS A 387 -15.26 16.82 -20.67
CA CYS A 387 -15.67 16.30 -19.38
C CYS A 387 -14.61 16.54 -18.33
N GLU A 388 -15.01 17.15 -17.23
CA GLU A 388 -14.19 17.30 -16.05
C GLU A 388 -14.34 16.10 -15.11
N TRP A 389 -13.25 15.74 -14.41
CA TRP A 389 -13.26 14.61 -13.49
C TRP A 389 -12.58 14.93 -12.18
N LYS A 390 -12.99 14.22 -11.12
CA LYS A 390 -12.31 14.23 -9.82
C LYS A 390 -10.82 13.89 -10.03
N PRO A 391 -9.89 14.74 -9.62
CA PRO A 391 -8.49 14.41 -9.82
C PRO A 391 -8.06 13.31 -8.84
N ASN A 392 -7.30 12.32 -9.32
CA ASN A 392 -6.99 11.12 -8.54
C ASN A 392 -5.71 11.31 -7.72
N TYR A 393 -5.87 11.42 -6.40
CA TYR A 393 -4.78 11.72 -5.47
C TYR A 393 -4.38 10.54 -4.57
N VAL A 394 -5.03 9.37 -4.74
CA VAL A 394 -4.79 8.20 -3.89
C VAL A 394 -3.41 7.62 -4.19
N LYS A 395 -2.62 7.36 -3.15
CA LYS A 395 -1.28 6.80 -3.31
C LYS A 395 -1.38 5.39 -3.91
N GLY A 396 -0.90 5.22 -5.15
CA GLY A 396 -0.86 3.93 -5.85
C GLY A 396 -2.02 3.67 -6.82
N SER A 397 -2.97 4.61 -6.96
CA SER A 397 -3.94 4.56 -8.06
C SER A 397 -3.29 4.98 -9.39
N LYS A 398 -3.84 4.51 -10.50
CA LYS A 398 -3.41 4.98 -11.84
C LYS A 398 -3.64 6.50 -11.89
N PRO A 399 -2.66 7.31 -12.32
CA PRO A 399 -2.91 8.73 -12.56
C PRO A 399 -4.05 8.84 -13.58
N ASN A 400 -4.88 9.88 -13.44
CA ASN A 400 -5.85 10.18 -14.48
C ASN A 400 -5.10 10.29 -15.82
N LYS A 401 -5.68 9.75 -16.91
CA LYS A 401 -5.19 9.97 -18.27
C LYS A 401 -4.86 11.47 -18.35
N ASN A 402 -3.58 11.81 -18.61
CA ASN A 402 -3.02 13.15 -18.90
C ASN A 402 -1.57 13.33 -18.39
N MET A 403 -0.87 12.28 -17.97
CA MET A 403 0.60 12.31 -17.79
C MET A 403 1.39 11.67 -18.94
N PHE A 404 0.76 11.40 -20.09
CA PHE A 404 1.54 11.12 -21.28
C PHE A 404 2.12 12.45 -21.78
N LYS A 405 3.45 12.59 -21.67
CA LYS A 405 4.22 13.58 -22.44
C LYS A 405 4.14 13.15 -23.91
N ASP A 406 2.98 13.29 -24.53
CA ASP A 406 2.88 13.21 -25.97
C ASP A 406 3.50 14.51 -26.53
N PRO A 407 4.57 14.43 -27.35
CA PRO A 407 5.18 15.60 -27.96
C PRO A 407 4.20 16.38 -28.86
N ARG A 408 3.03 15.82 -29.20
CA ARG A 408 2.00 16.46 -30.03
C ARG A 408 1.15 17.52 -29.30
N GLY A 409 1.32 17.70 -28.00
CA GLY A 409 0.58 18.71 -27.22
C GLY A 409 -0.85 18.28 -26.86
N GLY A 410 -1.49 19.02 -25.93
CA GLY A 410 -2.89 18.84 -25.53
C GLY A 410 -3.80 19.93 -26.12
N LEU A 411 -5.07 19.99 -25.72
CA LEU A 411 -6.07 20.94 -26.25
C LEU A 411 -5.57 22.40 -26.26
N SER A 412 -4.96 22.86 -25.17
CA SER A 412 -4.37 24.21 -25.07
C SER A 412 -3.31 24.50 -26.14
N GLY A 413 -2.46 23.52 -26.48
CA GLY A 413 -1.46 23.68 -27.55
C GLY A 413 -2.06 23.57 -28.96
N LEU A 414 -3.14 22.79 -29.11
CA LEU A 414 -3.90 22.74 -30.36
C LEU A 414 -4.62 24.07 -30.62
N ALA A 415 -5.24 24.64 -29.59
CA ALA A 415 -5.87 25.96 -29.62
C ALA A 415 -4.85 27.04 -29.98
N GLU A 416 -3.68 27.06 -29.35
CA GLU A 416 -2.61 28.00 -29.69
C GLU A 416 -2.17 27.90 -31.16
N LYS A 417 -2.02 26.67 -31.66
CA LYS A 417 -1.61 26.43 -33.05
C LYS A 417 -2.65 26.87 -34.08
N ILE A 418 -3.95 26.71 -33.79
CA ILE A 418 -5.04 26.90 -34.77
C ILE A 418 -5.72 28.26 -34.62
N LEU A 419 -5.89 28.72 -33.38
CA LEU A 419 -6.62 29.95 -33.04
C LEU A 419 -5.68 31.10 -32.64
N GLY A 420 -4.38 30.85 -32.48
CA GLY A 420 -3.37 31.85 -32.18
C GLY A 420 -3.25 32.22 -30.69
N ALA A 421 -4.10 31.64 -29.83
CA ALA A 421 -4.06 31.83 -28.38
C ALA A 421 -4.32 30.50 -27.66
N SER A 422 -3.71 30.33 -26.50
CA SER A 422 -3.77 29.09 -25.74
C SER A 422 -4.96 29.08 -24.75
N LEU A 423 -5.28 27.91 -24.19
CA LEU A 423 -6.26 27.82 -23.09
C LEU A 423 -5.56 27.97 -21.74
N ASN A 424 -6.17 28.75 -20.83
CA ASN A 424 -5.74 28.90 -19.45
C ASN A 424 -5.83 27.53 -18.75
N LYS A 425 -4.77 27.05 -18.09
CA LYS A 425 -4.72 25.71 -17.44
C LYS A 425 -5.05 25.74 -15.95
N THR A 426 -5.46 26.88 -15.41
CA THR A 426 -5.57 27.12 -13.97
C THR A 426 -6.58 26.22 -13.25
N ARG A 427 -7.67 25.82 -13.91
CA ARG A 427 -8.72 25.01 -13.28
C ARG A 427 -8.69 23.53 -13.63
N ARG A 428 -7.74 23.09 -14.46
CA ARG A 428 -7.62 21.67 -14.88
C ARG A 428 -7.55 20.67 -13.72
N ASN A 429 -6.92 21.07 -12.60
CA ASN A 429 -6.78 20.23 -11.40
C ASN A 429 -7.61 20.75 -10.21
N SER A 430 -8.66 21.53 -10.49
CA SER A 430 -9.57 22.05 -9.47
C SER A 430 -10.45 20.95 -8.87
N ASN A 431 -11.06 21.24 -7.71
CA ASN A 431 -12.02 20.35 -7.08
C ASN A 431 -13.38 20.38 -7.80
N TRP A 432 -13.51 19.60 -8.88
CA TRP A 432 -14.76 19.46 -9.66
C TRP A 432 -15.92 18.76 -8.93
N GLU A 433 -15.70 18.25 -7.71
CA GLU A 433 -16.77 17.73 -6.83
C GLU A 433 -17.40 18.83 -5.96
N GLN A 434 -16.79 20.01 -5.88
CA GLN A 434 -17.34 21.12 -5.09
C GLN A 434 -18.72 21.54 -5.63
N ARG A 435 -19.68 21.83 -4.74
CA ARG A 435 -20.98 22.41 -5.10
C ARG A 435 -21.33 23.56 -4.15
N PRO A 436 -21.81 24.71 -4.67
CA PRO A 436 -21.88 25.07 -6.09
C PRO A 436 -20.48 25.21 -6.71
N LEU A 437 -20.37 25.00 -8.02
CA LEU A 437 -19.14 25.33 -8.75
C LEU A 437 -18.94 26.85 -8.74
N CYS A 438 -17.69 27.29 -8.73
CA CYS A 438 -17.41 28.73 -8.87
C CYS A 438 -17.58 29.19 -10.31
N GLN A 439 -17.80 30.49 -10.51
CA GLN A 439 -17.95 31.08 -11.84
C GLN A 439 -16.76 30.72 -12.75
N ASN A 440 -15.52 30.81 -12.22
CA ASN A 440 -14.31 30.49 -12.99
C ASN A 440 -14.23 28.99 -13.38
N GLN A 441 -14.82 28.08 -12.60
CA GLN A 441 -14.93 26.66 -12.98
C GLN A 441 -15.92 26.47 -14.12
N LEU A 442 -17.06 27.18 -14.08
CA LEU A 442 -18.06 27.15 -15.15
C LEU A 442 -17.49 27.71 -16.45
N GLU A 443 -16.81 28.85 -16.39
CA GLU A 443 -16.17 29.49 -17.54
C GLU A 443 -15.07 28.62 -18.15
N TYR A 444 -14.22 28.02 -17.31
CA TYR A 444 -13.18 27.09 -17.77
C TYR A 444 -13.80 25.89 -18.51
N ALA A 445 -14.80 25.23 -17.91
CA ALA A 445 -15.43 24.05 -18.51
C ALA A 445 -16.18 24.39 -19.80
N ALA A 446 -16.84 25.56 -19.86
CA ALA A 446 -17.49 26.05 -21.07
C ALA A 446 -16.47 26.35 -22.18
N LEU A 447 -15.32 26.95 -21.83
CA LEU A 447 -14.27 27.29 -22.78
C LEU A 447 -13.64 26.05 -23.41
N ASP A 448 -13.32 25.02 -22.61
CA ASP A 448 -12.74 23.76 -23.09
C ASP A 448 -13.68 23.01 -24.06
N ALA A 449 -15.01 23.17 -23.93
CA ALA A 449 -15.97 22.64 -24.89
C ALA A 449 -16.17 23.55 -26.13
N ALA A 450 -16.27 24.86 -25.94
CA ALA A 450 -16.52 25.83 -27.01
C ALA A 450 -15.37 25.91 -28.02
N VAL A 451 -14.13 25.82 -27.54
CA VAL A 451 -12.92 25.89 -28.38
C VAL A 451 -12.87 24.76 -29.42
N LEU A 452 -13.47 23.59 -29.13
CA LEU A 452 -13.53 22.46 -30.05
C LEU A 452 -14.31 22.79 -31.32
N ILE A 453 -15.39 23.57 -31.19
CA ILE A 453 -16.23 23.98 -32.33
C ILE A 453 -15.44 24.93 -33.23
N GLN A 454 -14.73 25.90 -32.64
CA GLN A 454 -13.93 26.86 -33.39
C GLN A 454 -12.74 26.18 -34.09
N ILE A 455 -12.08 25.24 -33.41
CA ILE A 455 -11.03 24.41 -34.02
C ILE A 455 -11.60 23.61 -35.20
N PHE A 456 -12.77 22.98 -35.04
CA PHE A 456 -13.40 22.20 -36.11
C PHE A 456 -13.65 23.05 -37.36
N TYR A 457 -14.30 24.21 -37.22
CA TYR A 457 -14.58 25.08 -38.36
C TYR A 457 -13.30 25.57 -39.03
N ARG A 458 -12.29 26.02 -38.25
CA ARG A 458 -11.01 26.47 -38.81
C ARG A 458 -10.31 25.36 -39.59
N VAL A 459 -10.27 24.14 -39.09
CA VAL A 459 -9.61 23.02 -39.80
C VAL A 459 -10.38 22.63 -41.06
N CYS A 460 -11.72 22.60 -41.00
CA CYS A 460 -12.56 22.35 -42.17
C CYS A 460 -12.37 23.43 -43.26
N ASP A 461 -12.36 24.71 -42.90
CA ASP A 461 -12.21 25.81 -43.85
C ASP A 461 -10.82 25.81 -44.54
N HIS A 462 -9.75 25.45 -43.81
CA HIS A 462 -8.40 25.33 -44.37
C HIS A 462 -8.24 24.11 -45.29
N SER A 463 -9.06 23.07 -45.12
CA SER A 463 -9.05 21.90 -46.02
C SER A 463 -9.63 22.21 -47.41
N HIS A 464 -10.39 23.30 -47.55
CA HIS A 464 -11.02 23.73 -48.80
C HIS A 464 -10.21 24.76 -49.61
N THR A 465 -9.18 25.38 -49.02
CA THR A 465 -8.42 26.49 -49.64
C THR A 465 -6.97 26.13 -50.04
N ALA A 466 -6.44 24.99 -49.60
CA ALA A 466 -5.05 24.59 -49.81
C ALA A 466 -4.84 23.77 -51.11
N ASP A 467 -5.01 24.43 -52.27
CA ASP A 467 -4.53 23.95 -53.58
C ASP A 467 -3.36 24.78 -54.16
N ALA A 468 -2.78 25.69 -53.39
CA ALA A 468 -1.53 26.36 -53.79
C ALA A 468 -0.65 26.74 -52.59
N LEU A 469 0.55 26.15 -52.53
CA LEU A 469 1.76 26.70 -51.90
C LEU A 469 1.87 26.68 -50.35
N ASP A 470 1.80 25.51 -49.69
CA ASP A 470 2.69 25.24 -48.53
C ASP A 470 2.66 23.75 -48.12
N GLU A 471 3.71 22.98 -48.46
CA GLU A 471 3.72 21.51 -48.35
C GLU A 471 4.14 20.98 -46.96
N HIS A 472 4.41 21.84 -45.97
CA HIS A 472 5.03 21.41 -44.70
C HIS A 472 4.17 21.46 -43.43
N ASN A 473 2.86 21.79 -43.48
CA ASN A 473 2.01 21.79 -42.27
C ASN A 473 0.50 21.55 -42.52
N LYS A 474 0.13 20.63 -43.43
CA LYS A 474 -1.30 20.34 -43.71
C LYS A 474 -1.97 19.66 -42.50
N ILE A 475 -2.72 20.44 -41.70
CA ILE A 475 -3.57 19.92 -40.62
C ILE A 475 -4.85 19.37 -41.29
N GLU A 476 -4.91 18.06 -41.48
CA GLU A 476 -6.06 17.38 -42.09
C GLU A 476 -6.97 16.79 -40.99
N TRP A 477 -8.28 17.09 -41.07
CA TRP A 477 -9.27 16.49 -40.18
C TRP A 477 -9.50 15.01 -40.55
N LYS A 478 -9.02 14.09 -39.70
CA LYS A 478 -9.27 12.66 -39.88
C LYS A 478 -10.59 12.28 -39.20
N SER A 479 -11.66 12.13 -39.98
CA SER A 479 -12.95 11.65 -39.47
C SER A 479 -12.81 10.23 -38.93
N TYR A 480 -13.01 10.05 -37.62
CA TYR A 480 -13.05 8.73 -36.99
C TYR A 480 -14.50 8.37 -36.63
N ILE A 481 -15.29 7.98 -37.63
CA ILE A 481 -16.67 7.53 -37.43
C ILE A 481 -16.63 6.05 -37.04
N VAL A 482 -16.94 5.74 -35.77
CA VAL A 482 -17.17 4.36 -35.35
C VAL A 482 -18.68 4.11 -35.35
N SER A 483 -19.21 3.47 -36.40
CA SER A 483 -20.63 3.10 -36.47
C SER A 483 -20.94 1.94 -35.52
N HIS A 484 -21.39 2.24 -34.30
CA HIS A 484 -21.90 1.24 -33.35
C HIS A 484 -23.39 0.92 -33.58
N MET A 485 -23.79 0.56 -34.79
CA MET A 485 -25.18 0.19 -35.10
C MET A 485 -25.52 -1.30 -34.85
N ASP A 486 -24.55 -2.18 -34.59
CA ASP A 486 -24.81 -3.64 -34.55
C ASP A 486 -24.97 -4.29 -33.16
N ASN A 487 -24.86 -3.55 -32.06
CA ASN A 487 -24.89 -4.15 -30.72
C ASN A 487 -26.26 -4.16 -30.00
N LEU A 488 -27.35 -3.71 -30.66
CA LEU A 488 -28.71 -3.76 -30.10
C LEU A 488 -29.30 -5.18 -30.02
N ARG A 489 -28.70 -6.19 -30.70
CA ARG A 489 -29.16 -7.59 -30.62
C ARG A 489 -28.62 -8.39 -29.44
N LYS A 490 -27.56 -7.94 -28.74
CA LYS A 490 -27.03 -8.64 -27.55
C LYS A 490 -27.68 -8.23 -26.23
N SER A 491 -28.19 -7.01 -26.09
CA SER A 491 -28.80 -6.56 -24.82
C SER A 491 -30.17 -7.18 -24.51
N ARG A 492 -30.88 -7.71 -25.51
CA ARG A 492 -32.17 -8.41 -25.31
C ARG A 492 -32.04 -9.80 -24.66
N LYS A 493 -30.84 -10.39 -24.62
CA LYS A 493 -30.60 -11.66 -23.89
C LYS A 493 -30.23 -11.44 -22.43
N GLU A 494 -29.60 -10.32 -22.08
CA GLU A 494 -29.27 -9.97 -20.69
C GLU A 494 -30.45 -9.38 -19.92
N SER A 495 -31.42 -8.75 -20.59
CA SER A 495 -32.63 -8.22 -19.93
C SER A 495 -33.68 -9.26 -19.54
N ARG A 496 -33.56 -10.52 -20.01
CA ARG A 496 -34.45 -11.63 -19.60
C ARG A 496 -33.95 -12.43 -18.39
N LEU A 497 -32.74 -12.17 -17.89
CA LEU A 497 -32.17 -12.85 -16.71
C LEU A 497 -32.15 -11.98 -15.44
N ARG A 498 -32.81 -10.82 -15.46
CA ARG A 498 -33.02 -9.96 -14.30
C ARG A 498 -34.50 -9.57 -14.17
N LYS A 499 -35.35 -10.56 -13.89
CA LYS A 499 -36.66 -10.36 -13.27
C LYS A 499 -36.95 -11.53 -12.36
N GLU A 500 -36.78 -11.30 -11.06
CA GLU A 500 -37.72 -11.62 -9.99
C GLU A 500 -37.12 -11.13 -8.65
N PRO A 501 -37.71 -10.10 -8.00
CA PRO A 501 -37.58 -9.90 -6.57
C PRO A 501 -38.68 -10.71 -5.86
N GLU A 502 -38.28 -11.57 -4.94
CA GLU A 502 -39.19 -12.25 -4.01
C GLU A 502 -39.97 -11.21 -3.19
N LEU A 503 -41.29 -11.39 -3.15
CA LEU A 503 -42.23 -10.63 -2.35
C LEU A 503 -42.06 -11.00 -0.87
N GLU A 504 -41.57 -10.06 -0.05
CA GLU A 504 -41.71 -10.12 1.40
C GLU A 504 -43.20 -9.98 1.77
N VAL A 505 -43.80 -11.11 2.15
CA VAL A 505 -45.10 -11.15 2.83
C VAL A 505 -44.90 -10.65 4.25
N LYS A 506 -45.51 -9.50 4.55
CA LYS A 506 -45.84 -9.08 5.91
C LYS A 506 -46.92 -10.01 6.44
N ASP A 507 -46.65 -10.70 7.54
CA ASP A 507 -47.70 -11.17 8.44
C ASP A 507 -47.50 -10.53 9.82
N ASN A 508 -48.56 -9.84 10.24
CA ASN A 508 -48.83 -9.35 11.57
C ASN A 508 -49.51 -10.46 12.40
N GLU A 509 -49.45 -10.30 13.73
CA GLU A 509 -50.21 -10.99 14.79
C GLU A 509 -49.71 -12.42 15.11
N ALA A 510 -49.36 -12.78 16.36
CA ALA A 510 -49.67 -12.24 17.69
C ALA A 510 -48.49 -12.41 18.67
#